data_AF-A0A1X1HJ11-F1
#
_entry.id   AF-A0A1X1HJ11-F1
#
_cell.length_a   1.000
_cell.length_b   1.000
_cell.length_c   1.000
_cell.angle_alpha   90.00
_cell.angle_beta   90.00
_cell.angle_gamma   90.00
#
_symmetry.space_group_name_H-M   'P 1'
#
loop_
_entity.id
_entity.type
_entity.pdbx_description
1 polymer ?
#
loop_
_entity_poly.entity_id
_entity_poly.type
_entity_poly.pdbx_seq_one_letter_code
_entity_poly.pdbx_strand_id
1 'polypeptide(L)'
;MILVVYLVVVIVMMSKQRKEGKVVSGWTRFIVYSLLVLSLISLLAGTLALSLLGHPLLGILLMAAIMEIAYLVRMVIAFGLILLSLTLYLDSQKSQQPIRLSHQFLLFGFHIFLIILML
;
A
#
# COMPACT_ATOMS: atom_id res chain seq x y z
N MET A 1 -7.34 -5.93 -2.71
CA MET A 1 -8.25 -5.89 -1.55
C MET A 1 -7.51 -5.90 -0.21
N ILE A 2 -6.65 -6.90 0.06
CA ILE A 2 -5.91 -7.01 1.33
C ILE A 2 -5.08 -5.75 1.63
N LEU A 3 -4.38 -5.19 0.64
CA LEU A 3 -3.62 -3.96 0.80
C LEU A 3 -4.48 -2.77 1.25
N VAL A 4 -5.68 -2.60 0.68
CA VAL A 4 -6.60 -1.51 1.05
C VAL A 4 -6.98 -1.64 2.52
N VAL A 5 -7.38 -2.84 2.95
CA VAL A 5 -7.74 -3.12 4.34
C VAL A 5 -6.56 -2.85 5.27
N TYR A 6 -5.37 -3.31 4.91
CA TYR A 6 -4.15 -3.04 5.65
C TYR A 6 -3.90 -1.53 5.83
N LEU A 7 -3.98 -0.75 4.76
CA LEU A 7 -3.76 0.69 4.81
C LEU A 7 -4.80 1.42 5.66
N VAL A 8 -6.07 0.99 5.60
CA VAL A 8 -7.12 1.52 6.49
C VAL A 8 -6.78 1.25 7.96
N VAL A 9 -6.34 0.03 8.29
CA VAL A 9 -5.89 -0.31 9.66
C VAL A 9 -4.72 0.57 10.09
N VAL A 10 -3.72 0.78 9.22
CA VAL A 10 -2.58 1.66 9.48
C VAL A 10 -3.04 3.09 9.77
N ILE A 11 -3.96 3.64 8.99
CA ILE A 11 -4.53 4.99 9.21
C ILE A 11 -5.22 5.07 10.57
N VAL A 12 -6.02 4.07 10.94
CA VAL A 12 -6.70 4.02 12.24
C VAL A 12 -5.69 3.98 13.38
N MET A 13 -4.64 3.15 13.27
CA MET A 13 -3.57 3.08 14.27
C MET A 13 -2.83 4.41 14.42
N MET A 14 -2.47 5.07 13.31
CA MET A 14 -1.86 6.40 13.33
C MET A 14 -2.76 7.46 13.97
N SER A 15 -4.06 7.41 13.70
CA SER A 15 -5.05 8.31 14.31
C SER A 15 -5.11 8.11 15.83
N LYS A 16 -5.08 6.86 16.30
CA LYS A 16 -5.00 6.53 17.72
C LYS A 16 -3.71 7.08 18.35
N GLN A 17 -2.56 6.87 17.72
CA GLN A 17 -1.26 7.40 18.18
C GLN A 17 -1.29 8.93 18.32
N ARG A 18 -1.93 9.64 17.38
CA ARG A 18 -2.10 11.10 17.46
C ARG A 18 -2.90 11.53 18.70
N LYS A 19 -3.94 10.78 19.09
CA LYS A 19 -4.72 11.05 20.31
C LYS A 19 -3.91 10.81 21.58
N GLU A 20 -2.95 9.89 21.53
CA GLU A 20 -2.00 9.61 22.62
C GLU A 20 -0.84 10.63 22.68
N GLY A 21 -0.92 11.74 21.92
CA GLY A 21 0.11 12.78 21.87
C GLY A 21 1.34 12.42 21.03
N LYS A 22 1.32 11.28 20.32
CA LYS A 22 2.44 10.84 19.47
C LYS A 22 2.37 11.50 18.09
N VAL A 23 3.52 11.96 17.62
CA VAL A 23 3.64 12.66 16.34
C VAL A 23 4.17 11.70 15.28
N VAL A 24 3.30 11.32 14.34
CA VAL A 24 3.65 10.62 13.10
C VAL A 24 4.11 11.65 12.08
N SER A 25 5.18 11.39 11.33
CA SER A 25 5.68 12.35 10.35
C SER A 25 4.69 12.60 9.21
N GLY A 26 4.76 13.81 8.64
CA GLY A 26 4.00 14.16 7.43
C GLY A 26 4.31 13.26 6.26
N TRP A 27 5.57 12.80 6.13
CA TRP A 27 6.01 11.87 5.09
C TRP A 27 5.33 10.51 5.20
N THR A 28 5.27 9.91 6.40
CA THR A 28 4.60 8.63 6.60
C THR A 28 3.11 8.74 6.25
N ARG A 29 2.45 9.83 6.66
CA ARG A 29 1.03 10.08 6.31
C ARG A 29 0.85 10.22 4.80
N PHE A 30 1.69 11.01 4.14
CA PHE A 30 1.64 11.20 2.69
C PHE A 30 1.79 9.87 1.94
N ILE A 31 2.73 9.01 2.35
CA ILE A 31 2.94 7.70 1.74
C ILE A 31 1.71 6.80 1.95
N VAL A 32 1.17 6.71 3.16
CA VAL A 32 -0.02 5.88 3.46
C VAL A 32 -1.22 6.30 2.62
N TYR A 33 -1.52 7.60 2.53
CA TYR A 33 -2.64 8.08 1.72
C TYR A 33 -2.41 7.87 0.22
N SER A 34 -1.19 8.11 -0.26
CA SER A 34 -0.85 7.86 -1.68
C SER A 34 -1.00 6.38 -2.03
N LEU A 35 -0.52 5.49 -1.17
CA LEU A 35 -0.69 4.05 -1.31
C LEU A 35 -2.17 3.66 -1.29
N LEU A 36 -2.99 4.30 -0.45
CA LEU A 36 -4.41 4.02 -0.39
C LEU A 36 -5.09 4.36 -1.73
N VAL A 37 -4.82 5.54 -2.26
CA VAL A 37 -5.35 5.97 -3.56
C VAL A 37 -4.89 5.04 -4.68
N LEU A 38 -3.60 4.73 -4.76
CA LEU A 38 -3.05 3.81 -5.76
C LEU A 38 -3.67 2.41 -5.67
N SER A 39 -3.89 1.91 -4.45
CA SER A 39 -4.51 0.60 -4.23
C SER A 39 -5.97 0.55 -4.66
N LEU A 40 -6.71 1.66 -4.54
CA LEU A 40 -8.07 1.81 -5.05
C LEU A 40 -8.10 1.89 -6.58
N ILE A 41 -7.17 2.65 -7.18
CA ILE A 41 -7.02 2.70 -8.65
C ILE A 41 -6.71 1.31 -9.20
N SER A 42 -5.80 0.56 -8.57
CA SER A 42 -5.47 -0.80 -8.97
C SER A 42 -6.67 -1.75 -8.86
N LEU A 43 -7.49 -1.59 -7.82
CA LEU A 43 -8.72 -2.36 -7.66
C LEU A 43 -9.75 -2.04 -8.76
N LEU A 44 -9.95 -0.74 -9.07
CA LEU A 44 -10.83 -0.29 -10.15
C LEU A 44 -10.37 -0.79 -11.53
N ALA A 45 -9.06 -0.80 -11.79
CA ALA A 45 -8.50 -1.35 -13.01
C ALA A 45 -8.79 -2.85 -13.14
N GLY A 46 -8.70 -3.60 -12.03
CA GLY A 46 -9.07 -5.02 -12.00
C GLY A 46 -10.56 -5.25 -12.31
N THR A 47 -11.46 -4.43 -11.75
CA THR A 47 -12.89 -4.52 -12.05
C THR A 47 -13.22 -4.15 -13.49
N LEU A 48 -12.49 -3.19 -14.06
CA LEU A 48 -12.60 -2.80 -15.47
C LEU A 48 -12.11 -3.92 -16.40
N ALA A 49 -11.01 -4.58 -16.07
CA ALA A 49 -10.52 -5.73 -16.81
C ALA A 49 -11.56 -6.88 -16.84
N LEU A 50 -12.22 -7.13 -15.71
CA LEU A 50 -13.28 -8.14 -15.61
C LEU A 50 -14.50 -7.82 -16.49
N SER A 51 -14.92 -6.55 -16.58
CA SER A 51 -16.07 -6.18 -17.43
C SER A 51 -15.78 -6.32 -18.92
N LEU A 52 -14.51 -6.18 -19.32
CA LEU A 52 -14.06 -6.33 -20.71
C LEU A 52 -14.07 -7.78 -21.22
N LEU A 53 -14.13 -8.78 -20.32
CA LEU A 53 -14.25 -10.19 -20.72
C LEU A 53 -15.50 -10.48 -21.56
N GLY A 54 -16.57 -9.69 -21.40
CA GLY A 54 -17.79 -9.84 -22.19
C GLY A 54 -17.69 -9.35 -23.65
N HIS A 55 -16.57 -8.72 -24.04
CA HIS A 55 -16.41 -8.04 -25.33
C HIS A 55 -15.16 -8.57 -26.06
N PRO A 56 -15.22 -9.67 -26.82
CA PRO A 56 -14.04 -10.41 -27.26
C PRO A 56 -13.00 -9.60 -28.05
N LEU A 57 -13.46 -8.77 -29.01
CA LEU A 57 -12.57 -8.03 -29.91
C LEU A 57 -11.92 -6.80 -29.25
N LEU A 58 -12.72 -5.97 -28.57
CA LEU A 58 -12.22 -4.79 -27.86
C LEU A 58 -11.52 -5.14 -26.55
N GLY A 59 -12.01 -6.20 -25.89
CA GLY A 59 -11.50 -6.68 -24.61
C GLY A 59 -10.06 -7.15 -24.70
N ILE A 60 -9.67 -7.88 -25.74
CA ILE A 60 -8.27 -8.36 -25.88
C ILE A 60 -7.29 -7.18 -25.99
N LEU A 61 -7.61 -6.18 -26.83
CA LEU A 61 -6.76 -5.00 -27.04
C LEU A 61 -6.64 -4.15 -25.77
N LEU A 62 -7.75 -3.84 -25.11
CA LEU A 62 -7.72 -3.05 -23.87
C LEU A 62 -7.12 -3.83 -22.70
N MET A 63 -7.37 -5.13 -22.60
CA MET A 63 -6.86 -5.95 -21.50
C MET A 63 -5.33 -5.97 -21.49
N ALA A 64 -4.68 -6.04 -22.66
CA ALA A 64 -3.22 -5.97 -22.75
C ALA A 64 -2.68 -4.66 -22.16
N ALA A 65 -3.23 -3.52 -22.58
CA ALA A 65 -2.83 -2.21 -22.06
C ALA A 65 -3.14 -2.05 -20.56
N ILE A 66 -4.31 -2.52 -20.11
CA ILE A 66 -4.69 -2.46 -18.69
C ILE A 66 -3.77 -3.32 -17.84
N MET A 67 -3.37 -4.51 -18.30
CA MET A 67 -2.44 -5.37 -17.56
C MET A 67 -1.06 -4.73 -17.41
N GLU A 68 -0.54 -4.11 -18.47
CA GLU A 68 0.76 -3.43 -18.42
C GLU A 68 0.74 -2.24 -17.45
N ILE A 69 -0.30 -1.40 -17.53
CA ILE A 69 -0.49 -0.28 -16.60
C ILE A 69 -0.68 -0.81 -15.16
N ALA A 70 -1.46 -1.86 -14.97
CA ALA A 70 -1.69 -2.46 -13.65
C ALA A 70 -0.39 -3.01 -13.06
N TYR A 71 0.49 -3.58 -13.89
CA TYR A 71 1.82 -4.03 -13.46
C TYR A 71 2.69 -2.85 -13.00
N LEU A 72 2.73 -1.75 -13.77
CA LEU A 72 3.46 -0.54 -13.35
C LEU A 72 2.92 0.03 -12.04
N VAL A 73 1.59 0.09 -11.87
CA VAL A 73 0.97 0.53 -10.62
C VAL A 73 1.36 -0.38 -9.45
N ARG A 74 1.40 -1.71 -9.64
CA ARG A 74 1.84 -2.67 -8.61
C ARG A 74 3.30 -2.43 -8.23
N MET A 75 4.18 -2.16 -9.19
CA MET A 75 5.58 -1.82 -8.93
C MET A 75 5.72 -0.53 -8.11
N VAL A 76 4.96 0.51 -8.44
CA VAL A 76 4.95 1.78 -7.67
C VAL A 76 4.43 1.56 -6.25
N ILE A 77 3.38 0.76 -6.08
CA ILE A 77 2.86 0.38 -4.77
C ILE A 77 3.93 -0.39 -3.97
N ALA A 78 4.61 -1.36 -4.59
CA ALA A 78 5.65 -2.13 -3.93
C ALA A 78 6.79 -1.24 -3.44
N PHE A 79 7.24 -0.30 -4.28
CA PHE A 79 8.22 0.70 -3.88
C PHE A 79 7.71 1.59 -2.74
N GLY A 80 6.45 2.02 -2.79
CA GLY A 80 5.82 2.78 -1.71
C GLY A 80 5.72 2.02 -0.40
N LEU A 81 5.50 0.70 -0.41
CA LEU A 81 5.50 -0.14 0.80
C LEU A 81 6.89 -0.25 1.46
N ILE A 82 7.95 -0.26 0.64
CA ILE A 82 9.33 -0.20 1.14
C ILE A 82 9.59 1.16 1.81
N LEU A 83 9.19 2.26 1.16
CA LEU A 83 9.30 3.60 1.75
C LEU A 83 8.45 3.76 3.01
N LEU A 84 7.27 3.15 3.06
CA LEU A 84 6.42 3.15 4.25
C LEU A 84 7.11 2.44 5.41
N SER A 85 7.73 1.28 5.16
CA SER A 85 8.49 0.55 6.17
C SER A 85 9.65 1.37 6.72
N LEU A 86 10.37 2.06 5.84
CA LEU A 86 11.48 2.94 6.21
C LEU A 86 10.99 4.13 7.05
N THR A 87 9.92 4.79 6.64
CA THR A 87 9.40 5.97 7.36
C THR A 87 8.79 5.61 8.70
N LEU A 88 8.12 4.46 8.82
CA LEU A 88 7.68 3.92 10.11
C LEU A 88 8.85 3.60 11.06
N TYR A 89 9.97 3.12 10.52
CA TYR A 89 11.19 2.91 11.29
C TYR A 89 11.75 4.21 11.86
N LEU A 90 11.89 5.22 11.00
CA LEU A 90 12.39 6.53 11.40
C LEU A 90 11.47 7.21 12.42
N ASP A 91 10.15 7.12 12.23
CA ASP A 91 9.16 7.65 13.17
C ASP A 91 9.23 6.95 14.53
N SER A 92 9.44 5.63 14.57
CA SER A 92 9.60 4.89 15.83
C SER A 92 10.81 5.38 16.62
N GLN A 93 11.97 5.51 15.96
CA GLN A 93 13.21 5.98 16.58
C GLN A 93 13.03 7.40 17.19
N LYS A 94 12.33 8.29 16.47
CA LYS A 94 12.11 9.67 16.89
C LYS A 94 11.12 9.80 18.05
N SER A 95 10.18 8.89 18.18
CA SER A 95 9.11 8.95 19.19
C SER A 95 9.50 8.47 20.60
N GLN A 96 10.77 8.09 20.83
CA GLN A 96 11.28 7.48 22.07
C GLN A 96 10.50 6.23 22.56
N GLN A 97 9.61 5.69 21.72
CA GLN A 97 9.06 4.36 21.87
C GLN A 97 9.81 3.47 20.88
N PRO A 98 10.89 2.77 21.30
CA PRO A 98 11.44 1.74 20.45
C PRO A 98 10.33 0.73 20.22
N ILE A 99 9.75 0.72 19.02
CA ILE A 99 9.02 -0.44 18.57
C ILE A 99 10.03 -1.57 18.73
N ARG A 100 9.67 -2.60 19.50
CA ARG A 100 10.54 -3.75 19.73
C ARG A 100 11.03 -4.19 18.36
N LEU A 101 12.34 -4.30 18.16
CA LEU A 101 12.96 -4.57 16.86
C LEU A 101 12.29 -5.76 16.14
N SER A 102 11.80 -6.75 16.90
CA SER A 102 10.98 -7.85 16.42
C SER A 102 9.67 -7.44 15.74
N HIS A 103 8.93 -6.47 16.28
CA HIS A 103 7.71 -5.93 15.67
C HIS A 103 8.01 -5.14 14.39
N GLN A 104 9.14 -4.42 14.38
CA GLN A 104 9.61 -3.69 13.20
C GLN A 104 9.93 -4.64 12.04
N PHE A 105 10.65 -5.73 12.32
CA PHE A 105 10.94 -6.78 11.35
C PHE A 105 9.69 -7.52 10.90
N LEU A 106 8.72 -7.74 11.79
CA LEU A 106 7.45 -8.36 11.45
C LEU A 106 6.64 -7.47 10.50
N LEU A 107 6.57 -6.16 10.78
CA LEU A 107 5.97 -5.17 9.89
C LEU A 107 6.66 -5.18 8.53
N PHE A 108 7.99 -5.07 8.49
CA PHE A 108 8.75 -5.11 7.23
C PHE A 108 8.51 -6.42 6.46
N GLY A 109 8.59 -7.56 7.13
CA GLY A 109 8.29 -8.87 6.55
C GLY A 109 6.86 -8.96 6.01
N PHE A 110 5.89 -8.33 6.69
CA PHE A 110 4.52 -8.24 6.19
C PHE A 110 4.42 -7.36 4.93
N HIS A 111 5.16 -6.25 4.84
CA HIS A 111 5.22 -5.47 3.61
C HIS A 111 5.84 -6.28 2.45
N ILE A 112 6.91 -7.05 2.71
CA ILE A 112 7.49 -7.97 1.71
C ILE A 112 6.47 -9.03 1.28
N PHE A 113 5.74 -9.62 2.24
CA PHE A 113 4.67 -10.56 1.95
C PHE A 113 3.58 -9.94 1.07
N LEU A 114 3.15 -8.70 1.37
CA LEU A 114 2.19 -7.97 0.55
C LEU A 114 2.71 -7.71 -0.88
N ILE A 115 4.00 -7.40 -1.02
CA ILE A 115 4.63 -7.22 -2.33
C ILE A 115 4.57 -8.53 -3.13
N ILE A 116 4.98 -9.65 -2.53
CA ILE A 116 4.96 -10.97 -3.18
C ILE A 116 3.53 -11.36 -3.58
N LEU A 117 2.55 -11.09 -2.72
CA LEU A 117 1.15 -11.39 -3.01
C LEU A 117 0.57 -10.55 -4.16
N MET A 118 1.13 -9.36 -4.38
CA MET A 118 0.66 -8.41 -5.39
C MET A 118 1.38 -8.52 -6.73
N LEU A 119 2.55 -9.14 -6.79
CA LEU A 119 3.30 -9.36 -8.03
C LEU A 119 2.74 -10.57 -8.77
#